data_AF-A0A821WF52-F1
#
_entry.id   AF-A0A821WF52-F1
#
_cell.length_a   1.000
_cell.length_b   1.000
_cell.length_c   1.000
_cell.angle_alpha   90.00
_cell.angle_beta   90.00
_cell.angle_gamma   90.00
#
_symmetry.space_group_name_H-M   'P 1'
#
loop_
_entity.id
_entity.type
_entity.pdbx_description
1 polymer ?
#
loop_
_entity_poly.entity_id
_entity_poly.type
_entity_poly.pdbx_seq_one_letter_code
_entity_poly.pdbx_strand_id
1 'polypeptide(L)' 'MTRNHMAQHLPGAVKFIEQGHVRIGPDIVNDSAFLVTRNTEDFISWTDNSAIRRQ' A
#
# COMPACT_ATOMS: atom_id res chain seq x y z
N MET A 1 -6.24 2.03 -0.82
CA MET A 1 -5.99 1.17 0.36
C MET A 1 -7.19 1.02 1.29
N THR A 2 -8.05 2.04 1.44
CA THR A 2 -9.31 1.96 2.20
C THR A 2 -10.28 0.91 1.64
N ARG A 3 -10.37 0.77 0.31
CA ARG A 3 -11.18 -0.27 -0.34
C ARG A 3 -10.72 -1.70 0.00
N ASN A 4 -9.41 -1.92 0.12
CA ASN A 4 -8.83 -3.25 0.36
C ASN A 4 -8.60 -3.49 1.87
N HIS A 5 -9.22 -2.69 2.72
CA HIS A 5 -9.13 -2.78 4.18
C HIS A 5 -7.70 -2.71 4.78
N MET A 6 -6.70 -2.27 4.00
CA MET A 6 -5.32 -2.10 4.48
C MET A 6 -5.13 -0.82 5.31
N ALA A 7 -6.04 0.15 5.18
CA ALA A 7 -6.02 1.37 5.98
C ALA A 7 -7.46 1.77 6.33
N GLN A 8 -7.68 2.20 7.57
CA GLN A 8 -9.01 2.61 8.04
C GLN A 8 -9.47 3.95 7.43
N HIS A 9 -8.52 4.86 7.17
CA HIS A 9 -8.80 6.21 6.68
C HIS A 9 -7.83 6.60 5.56
N LEU A 10 -8.30 7.48 4.66
CA LEU A 10 -7.51 7.98 3.53
C LEU A 10 -6.17 8.63 3.95
N PRO A 11 -6.10 9.47 5.00
CA PRO A 11 -4.82 10.05 5.42
C PRO A 11 -3.83 9.00 5.94
N GLY A 12 -4.32 7.90 6.53
CA GLY A 12 -3.48 6.78 6.95
C GLY A 12 -2.90 6.03 5.75
N ALA A 13 -3.73 5.78 4.73
CA ALA A 13 -3.29 5.16 3.48
C ALA A 13 -2.16 5.95 2.80
N VAL A 14 -2.32 7.28 2.70
CA VAL A 14 -1.31 8.17 2.10
C VAL A 14 0.00 8.07 2.88
N LYS A 15 -0.04 8.16 4.21
CA LYS A 15 1.16 8.03 5.05
C LYS A 15 1.89 6.70 4.85
N PHE A 16 1.16 5.59 4.78
CA PHE A 16 1.77 4.28 4.59
C PHE A 16 2.45 4.13 3.22
N ILE A 17 1.87 4.72 2.18
CA ILE A 17 2.46 4.76 0.84
C ILE A 17 3.72 5.63 0.85
N GLU A 18 3.65 6.86 1.37
CA GLU A 18 4.80 7.79 1.43
C GLU A 18 5.97 7.25 2.27
N GLN A 19 5.68 6.45 3.29
CA GLN A 19 6.69 5.77 4.12
C GLN A 19 7.30 4.52 3.45
N GLY A 20 6.79 4.10 2.28
CA GLY A 20 7.26 2.92 1.56
C GLY A 20 6.86 1.59 2.21
N HIS A 21 5.74 1.57 2.93
CA HIS A 21 5.22 0.33 3.51
C HIS A 21 4.45 -0.53 2.50
N VAL A 22 4.16 0.01 1.31
CA VAL A 22 3.27 -0.62 0.33
C VAL A 22 4.06 -1.05 -0.91
N ARG A 23 3.78 -2.26 -1.39
CA ARG A 23 4.25 -2.75 -2.69
C ARG A 23 3.11 -3.30 -3.53
N ILE A 24 3.32 -3.33 -4.84
CA ILE A 24 2.44 -3.96 -5.82
C ILE A 24 3.27 -5.00 -6.56
N GLY A 25 3.04 -6.27 -6.26
CA GLY A 25 3.89 -7.35 -6.76
C GLY A 25 5.36 -7.13 -6.34
N PRO A 26 6.31 -7.02 -7.29
CA PRO A 26 7.72 -6.78 -6.98
C PRO A 26 8.06 -5.31 -6.66
N ASP A 27 7.20 -4.36 -7.04
CA ASP A 27 7.55 -2.93 -7.04
C ASP A 27 7.05 -2.21 -5.78
N ILE A 28 7.94 -1.47 -5.12
CA ILE A 28 7.58 -0.61 -3.97
C ILE A 28 7.01 0.71 -4.49
N VAL A 29 5.83 1.08 -3.99
CA VAL A 29 5.14 2.30 -4.41
C VAL A 29 5.21 3.34 -3.30
N ASN A 30 5.83 4.48 -3.60
CA ASN A 30 5.96 5.62 -2.70
C ASN A 30 5.12 6.83 -3.13
N ASP A 31 4.50 6.77 -4.32
CA ASP A 31 3.65 7.84 -4.84
C ASP A 31 2.18 7.57 -4.48
N SER A 32 1.59 8.46 -3.69
CA SER A 32 0.19 8.37 -3.26
C SER A 32 -0.81 8.62 -4.39
N ALA A 33 -0.37 9.23 -5.50
CA ALA A 33 -1.17 9.43 -6.71
C ALA A 33 -1.02 8.29 -7.74
N PHE A 34 -0.29 7.22 -7.41
CA PHE A 34 -0.09 6.08 -8.31
C PHE A 34 -1.43 5.41 -8.69
N LEU A 35 -1.71 5.33 -9.98
CA LEU A 35 -2.93 4.74 -10.50
C LEU A 35 -2.82 3.20 -10.54
N VAL A 36 -3.59 2.55 -9.66
CA VAL A 36 -3.70 1.09 -9.65
C VAL A 36 -4.77 0.63 -10.64
N THR A 37 -4.42 -0.33 -11.50
CA THR A 37 -5.38 -1.01 -12.37
C THR A 37 -6.06 -2.18 -11.66
N ARG A 38 -7.23 -2.62 -12.13
CA ARG A 38 -7.95 -3.76 -11.56
C ARG A 38 -7.09 -5.03 -11.46
N ASN A 39 -6.30 -5.32 -12.48
CA ASN A 39 -5.47 -6.53 -12.53
C ASN A 39 -4.32 -6.48 -11.50
N THR A 40 -3.84 -5.28 -11.17
CA THR A 40 -2.75 -5.09 -10.22
C THR A 40 -3.22 -4.96 -8.77
N GLU A 41 -4.52 -4.77 -8.56
CA GLU A 41 -5.10 -4.52 -7.24
C GLU A 41 -4.90 -5.71 -6.28
N ASP A 42 -5.00 -6.94 -6.79
CA ASP A 42 -4.82 -8.17 -6.02
C ASP A 42 -3.37 -8.37 -5.54
N PHE A 43 -2.41 -7.68 -6.15
CA PHE A 43 -1.00 -7.77 -5.79
C PHE A 43 -0.55 -6.69 -4.80
N ILE A 44 -1.46 -5.84 -4.32
CA ILE A 44 -1.14 -4.85 -3.29
C ILE A 44 -0.90 -5.56 -1.96
N SER A 45 0.29 -5.36 -1.38
CA SER A 45 0.64 -5.94 -0.08
C SER A 45 1.61 -5.04 0.71
N TRP A 46 1.85 -5.40 1.97
CA TRP A 46 2.88 -4.75 2.77
C TRP A 46 4.28 -5.18 2.33
N THR A 47 5.24 -4.27 2.38
CA THR A 47 6.65 -4.60 2.16
C THR A 47 7.17 -5.53 3.25
N ASP A 48 8.15 -6.37 2.91
CA ASP A 48 8.65 -7.41 3.84
C ASP A 48 9.27 -6.82 5.12
N ASN A 49 9.80 -5.60 5.04
CA ASN A 49 10.37 -4.87 6.17
C ASN A 49 9.38 -3.89 6.83
N SER A 50 8.09 -3.91 6.44
CA SER A 50 7.08 -3.04 7.03
C SER A 50 6.81 -3.41 8.48
N ALA A 51 6.90 -2.43 9.38
CA ALA A 51 6.51 -2.60 10.78
C ALA A 51 5.01 -2.94 10.92
N ILE A 52 4.18 -2.49 9.96
CA ILE A 52 2.73 -2.73 9.93
C ILE A 52 2.42 -4.21 9.72
N ARG A 53 3.27 -4.95 9.01
CA ARG A 53 3.09 -6.40 8.79
C ARG A 53 3.35 -7.24 10.05
N ARG A 54 4.09 -6.71 11.01
CA ARG A 54 4.46 -7.42 12.25
C ARG A 54 3.45 -7.21 13.38
N GLN A 55 2.56 -6.23 13.24
CA GLN A 55 1.41 -6.01 14.12
C GLN A 55 0.24 -6.91 13.71
#